data_AF-A0A1I0ANC9-F1
#
_entry.id   AF-A0A1I0ANC9-F1
#
_cell.length_a   1.000
_cell.length_b   1.000
_cell.length_c   1.000
_cell.angle_alpha   90.00
_cell.angle_beta   90.00
_cell.angle_gamma   90.00
#
_symmetry.space_group_name_H-M   'P 1'
#
loop_
_entity.id
_entity.type
_entity.pdbx_description
1 polymer ?
#
loop_
_entity_poly.entity_id
_entity_poly.type
_entity_poly.pdbx_seq_one_letter_code
_entity_poly.pdbx_strand_id
1 'polypeptide(L)'
;MSKKEKLIDRLMKKPKDFTFDEMVLLLSYFGYELKQGGTGSGVKFIKEGSNEVINFHKPHPNGVLKKYVLDQVTEKLRKDGQL
;
A
#
# COMPACT_ATOMS: atom_id res chain seq x y z
N MET A 1 -17.39 10.67 4.76
CA MET A 1 -16.04 10.18 4.41
C MET A 1 -16.02 9.63 3.00
N SER A 2 -15.11 10.12 2.17
CA SER A 2 -14.78 9.58 0.85
C SER A 2 -14.23 8.15 0.95
N LYS A 3 -14.16 7.43 -0.18
CA LYS A 3 -13.54 6.10 -0.23
C LYS A 3 -12.07 6.13 0.22
N LYS A 4 -11.33 7.18 -0.17
CA LYS A 4 -9.93 7.42 0.24
C LYS A 4 -9.81 7.54 1.76
N GLU A 5 -10.62 8.39 2.38
CA GLU A 5 -10.61 8.62 3.83
C GLU A 5 -10.92 7.33 4.61
N LYS A 6 -11.91 6.54 4.16
CA LYS A 6 -12.24 5.25 4.80
C LYS A 6 -11.08 4.25 4.75
N LEU A 7 -10.33 4.22 3.65
CA LEU A 7 -9.16 3.35 3.53
C LEU A 7 -7.98 3.83 4.37
N ILE A 8 -7.77 5.15 4.46
CA ILE A 8 -6.77 5.73 5.38
C ILE A 8 -7.10 5.36 6.82
N ASP A 9 -8.34 5.57 7.27
CA ASP A 9 -8.79 5.20 8.61
C ASP A 9 -8.60 3.70 8.89
N ARG A 10 -8.90 2.85 7.90
CA ARG A 10 -8.65 1.40 8.01
C ARG A 10 -7.16 1.11 8.13
N LEU A 11 -6.29 1.67 7.28
CA LEU A 11 -4.84 1.48 7.35
C LEU A 11 -4.31 1.87 8.73
N MET A 12 -4.74 3.02 9.25
CA MET A 12 -4.33 3.56 10.55
C MET A 12 -4.75 2.68 11.73
N LYS A 13 -5.88 1.96 11.62
CA LYS A 13 -6.33 0.97 12.61
C LYS A 13 -5.53 -0.33 12.57
N LYS A 14 -4.70 -0.55 11.54
CA LYS A 14 -3.84 -1.72 11.35
C LYS A 14 -4.59 -3.06 11.53
N PRO A 15 -5.73 -3.26 10.84
CA PRO A 15 -6.53 -4.45 11.05
C PRO A 15 -5.81 -5.69 10.53
N LYS A 16 -6.17 -6.84 11.08
CA LYS A 16 -5.56 -8.13 10.72
C LYS A 16 -6.02 -8.67 9.35
N ASP A 17 -6.96 -8.00 8.69
CA ASP A 17 -7.61 -8.41 7.45
C ASP A 17 -7.39 -7.41 6.29
N PHE A 18 -6.47 -6.44 6.44
CA PHE A 18 -6.18 -5.49 5.37
C PHE A 18 -5.57 -6.20 4.16
N THR A 19 -6.20 -6.08 3.01
CA THR A 19 -5.87 -6.84 1.80
C THR A 19 -4.89 -6.11 0.89
N PHE A 20 -4.25 -6.87 0.01
CA PHE A 20 -3.41 -6.33 -1.06
C PHE A 20 -4.21 -5.40 -1.99
N ASP A 21 -5.45 -5.75 -2.33
CA ASP A 21 -6.28 -4.94 -3.23
C ASP A 21 -6.68 -3.61 -2.59
N GLU A 22 -6.98 -3.60 -1.29
CA GLU A 22 -7.17 -2.36 -0.52
C GLU A 22 -5.90 -1.48 -0.53
N MET A 23 -4.72 -2.10 -0.46
CA MET A 23 -3.44 -1.36 -0.54
C MET A 23 -3.22 -0.77 -1.93
N VAL A 24 -3.49 -1.53 -3.00
CA VAL A 24 -3.39 -1.05 -4.38
C VAL A 24 -4.32 0.15 -4.59
N LEU A 25 -5.59 0.03 -4.18
CA LEU A 25 -6.57 1.11 -4.30
C LEU A 25 -6.20 2.34 -3.45
N LEU A 26 -5.67 2.14 -2.24
CA LEU A 26 -5.23 3.25 -1.41
C LEU A 26 -4.04 3.98 -2.04
N LEU A 27 -3.03 3.25 -2.49
CA LEU A 27 -1.83 3.81 -3.10
C LEU A 27 -2.12 4.52 -4.43
N SER A 28 -3.11 4.06 -5.21
CA SER A 28 -3.53 4.78 -6.42
C SER A 28 -4.10 6.17 -6.13
N TYR A 29 -4.75 6.38 -4.98
CA TYR A 29 -5.20 7.72 -4.55
C TYR A 29 -4.06 8.70 -4.18
N PHE A 30 -2.83 8.20 -4.09
CA PHE A 30 -1.62 8.98 -3.86
C PHE A 30 -0.72 9.06 -5.11
N GLY A 31 -1.21 8.56 -6.27
CA GLY A 31 -0.50 8.59 -7.54
C GLY A 31 0.52 7.47 -7.71
N TYR A 32 0.49 6.44 -6.86
CA TYR A 32 1.32 5.25 -7.06
C TYR A 32 0.65 4.27 -8.00
N GLU A 33 1.44 3.73 -8.91
CA GLU A 33 1.05 2.66 -9.80
C GLU A 33 1.80 1.38 -9.46
N LEU A 34 1.09 0.25 -9.50
CA LEU A 34 1.70 -1.06 -9.38
C LEU A 34 2.50 -1.37 -10.66
N LYS A 35 3.83 -1.45 -10.55
CA LYS A 35 4.68 -1.98 -11.61
C LYS A 35 4.87 -3.47 -11.39
N GLN A 36 4.60 -4.25 -12.45
CA GLN A 36 4.63 -5.72 -12.49
C GLN A 36 5.67 -6.31 -11.54
N GLY A 37 5.20 -7.02 -10.52
CA GLY A 37 5.99 -8.05 -9.88
C GLY A 37 6.23 -9.14 -10.92
N GLY A 38 7.50 -9.42 -11.23
CA GLY A 38 7.87 -10.53 -12.12
C GLY A 38 7.46 -11.89 -11.55
N THR A 39 8.08 -12.97 -12.02
CA THR A 39 7.96 -14.33 -11.48
C THR A 39 8.38 -14.41 -10.00
N GLY A 40 7.54 -13.95 -9.08
CA GLY A 40 7.81 -13.88 -7.64
C GLY A 40 6.74 -13.12 -6.86
N SER A 41 6.85 -13.15 -5.53
CA SER A 41 5.92 -12.45 -4.62
C SER A 41 6.27 -10.98 -4.40
N GLY A 42 7.39 -10.48 -4.93
CA GLY A 42 7.78 -9.08 -4.79
C GLY A 42 6.89 -8.15 -5.60
N VAL A 43 6.36 -7.11 -4.97
CA VAL A 43 5.57 -6.05 -5.62
C VAL A 43 6.24 -4.70 -5.43
N LYS A 44 6.17 -3.85 -6.46
CA LYS A 44 6.73 -2.51 -6.47
C LYS A 44 5.68 -1.50 -6.93
N PHE A 45 5.51 -0.45 -6.16
CA PHE A 45 4.68 0.71 -6.46
C PHE A 45 5.58 1.89 -6.74
N ILE A 46 5.31 2.61 -7.84
CA ILE A 46 6.08 3.79 -8.25
C ILE A 46 5.11 4.95 -8.37
N LYS A 47 5.45 6.10 -7.79
CA LYS A 47 4.65 7.31 -7.93
C LYS A 47 5.09 8.11 -9.15
N GLU A 48 4.16 8.30 -10.09
CA GLU A 48 4.43 8.98 -11.35
C GLU A 48 4.97 10.40 -11.11
N GLY A 49 5.98 10.82 -11.88
CA GLY A 49 6.62 12.13 -11.75
C GLY A 49 7.50 12.30 -10.50
N SER A 50 7.79 11.23 -9.76
CA SER A 50 8.67 11.25 -8.59
C SER A 50 9.62 10.04 -8.56
N ASN A 51 10.65 10.11 -7.71
CA ASN A 51 11.53 8.98 -7.43
C ASN A 51 10.99 8.09 -6.29
N GLU A 52 9.74 8.28 -5.87
CA GLU A 52 9.19 7.58 -4.72
C GLU A 52 8.72 6.17 -5.05
N VAL A 53 9.14 5.24 -4.19
CA VAL A 53 8.92 3.82 -4.35
C VAL A 53 8.43 3.20 -3.04
N ILE A 54 7.45 2.31 -3.15
CA ILE A 54 7.03 1.41 -2.09
C ILE A 54 7.17 -0.02 -2.60
N ASN A 55 7.85 -0.88 -1.87
CA ASN A 55 7.98 -2.30 -2.22
C ASN A 55 7.81 -3.20 -1.01
N PHE A 56 7.12 -4.31 -1.22
CA PHE A 56 6.90 -5.34 -0.21
C PHE A 56 6.57 -6.67 -0.90
N HIS A 57 6.38 -7.73 -0.12
CA HIS A 57 5.97 -9.03 -0.64
C HIS A 57 4.45 -9.16 -0.59
N LYS A 58 3.84 -9.52 -1.72
CA LYS A 58 2.44 -9.94 -1.79
C LYS A 58 2.29 -11.26 -1.00
N PRO A 59 1.38 -11.29 -0.03
CA PRO A 59 1.09 -12.50 0.74
C PRO A 59 0.29 -13.49 -0.11
N HIS A 60 0.61 -14.76 0.03
CA HIS A 60 -0.12 -15.88 -0.57
C HIS A 60 -0.60 -16.84 0.53
N PRO A 61 -1.79 -17.48 0.42
CA PRO A 61 -2.77 -17.37 -0.68
C PRO A 61 -3.86 -16.31 -0.45
N ASN A 62 -4.13 -15.90 0.78
CA ASN A 62 -5.35 -15.13 1.13
C ASN A 62 -5.28 -13.62 0.82
N GLY A 63 -4.15 -13.10 0.31
CA GLY A 63 -4.01 -11.69 -0.04
C GLY A 63 -3.97 -10.69 1.13
N VAL A 64 -4.10 -11.15 2.38
CA VAL A 64 -4.05 -10.32 3.60
C VAL A 64 -2.62 -9.91 3.93
N LEU A 65 -2.37 -8.60 3.98
CA LEU A 65 -1.07 -8.02 4.26
C LEU A 65 -0.67 -8.20 5.72
N LYS A 66 0.59 -8.58 5.93
CA LYS A 66 1.20 -8.64 7.26
C LYS A 66 1.27 -7.24 7.85
N LYS A 67 1.07 -7.11 9.16
CA LYS A 67 1.07 -5.83 9.89
C LYS A 67 2.28 -4.94 9.57
N TYR A 68 3.47 -5.52 9.44
CA TYR A 68 4.68 -4.75 9.12
C TYR A 68 4.58 -4.02 7.77
N VAL A 69 3.83 -4.55 6.80
CA VAL A 69 3.61 -3.89 5.50
C VAL A 69 2.76 -2.64 5.71
N LEU A 70 1.72 -2.71 6.54
CA LEU A 70 0.89 -1.56 6.87
C LEU A 70 1.72 -0.49 7.60
N ASP A 71 2.58 -0.91 8.53
CA ASP A 71 3.50 -0.03 9.25
C ASP A 71 4.46 0.68 8.27
N GLN A 72 5.12 -0.09 7.40
CA GLN A 72 6.05 0.41 6.39
C GLN A 72 5.38 1.43 5.44
N VAL A 73 4.19 1.12 4.93
CA VAL A 73 3.46 2.02 4.04
C VAL A 73 3.00 3.28 4.77
N THR A 74 2.52 3.15 6.01
CA THR A 74 2.09 4.31 6.82
C THR A 74 3.26 5.26 7.07
N GLU A 75 4.42 4.74 7.45
CA GLU A 75 5.64 5.55 7.65
C GLU A 75 6.07 6.24 6.36
N LYS A 76 5.99 5.54 5.23
CA LYS A 76 6.36 6.10 3.93
C LYS A 76 5.45 7.27 3.56
N LEU A 77 4.14 7.08 3.65
CA LEU A 77 3.16 8.11 3.32
C LEU A 77 3.27 9.36 4.23
N ARG A 78 3.59 9.17 5.51
CA ARG A 78 3.88 10.30 6.43
C ARG A 78 5.12 11.08 6.02
N LYS A 79 6.21 10.38 5.67
CA LYS A 79 7.44 11.04 5.17
C LYS A 79 7.18 11.86 3.90
N ASP A 80 6.25 11.39 3.07
CA ASP A 80 5.87 12.05 1.81
C ASP A 80 4.76 13.11 2.00
N GLY A 81 4.39 13.43 3.26
CA GLY A 81 3.39 14.45 3.61
C GLY A 81 1.96 14.11 3.17
N GLN A 82 1.66 12.84 2.94
CA GLN A 82 0.35 12.35 2.47
C GLN A 82 -0.59 11.91 3.61
N LEU A 83 -0.03 11.67 4.80
CA LEU A 83 -0.71 11.31 6.05
C LEU A 83 -0.15 12.16 7.19
#